data_AF-A0A3L7D929-F1
#
_entry.id   AF-A0A3L7D929-F1
#
_cell.length_a   1.000
_cell.length_b   1.000
_cell.length_c   1.000
_cell.angle_alpha   90.00
_cell.angle_beta   90.00
_cell.angle_gamma   90.00
#
_symmetry.space_group_name_H-M   'P 1'
#
loop_
_entity.id
_entity.type
_entity.pdbx_description
1 polymer ?
#
loop_
_entity_poly.entity_id
_entity_poly.type
_entity_poly.pdbx_seq_one_letter_code
_entity_poly.pdbx_strand_id
1 'polypeptide(L)'
;MGGKNHRPTKGLAITTALSAQCAWAIGQGITHLWQANSELEKAIIAATGATDATRFVQPTGDSVAHLENSISFLQTAIHDIHNIIESYDDLLKKCVELEYKGNPLASQINKWNLKDKLEKNLFLPPSQEMWKLVSGIIEQDNLVKYFEWERDLFKNTINPLQDLIKVLETCKEVAKVDPELFVKCVEFNQIPLRQYFFRVFNMWCKIDIAIELSTSISTELFYRLEGHGSLTVVPPIPTSDDILKHAPSQVPASW
;
A
#
# COMPACT_ATOMS: atom_id res chain seq x y z
N MET A 1 44.27 -1.92 -3.67
CA MET A 1 43.67 -1.25 -2.49
C MET A 1 42.17 -1.53 -2.51
N GLY A 2 41.74 -2.68 -1.98
CA GLY A 2 40.32 -3.06 -1.90
C GLY A 2 39.74 -2.50 -0.60
N GLY A 3 38.94 -1.44 -0.71
CA GLY A 3 38.47 -0.66 0.42
C GLY A 3 37.57 -1.46 1.36
N LYS A 4 37.94 -1.50 2.64
CA LYS A 4 37.06 -1.87 3.77
C LYS A 4 35.81 -0.96 3.90
N ASN A 5 35.60 -0.02 2.98
CA ASN A 5 34.50 0.94 2.96
C ASN A 5 33.22 0.42 2.26
N HIS A 6 33.22 -0.83 1.78
CA HIS A 6 32.06 -1.47 1.14
C HIS A 6 31.52 -2.66 1.96
N ARG A 7 31.67 -2.64 3.28
CA ARG A 7 30.88 -3.55 4.11
C ARG A 7 29.45 -3.01 4.12
N PRO A 8 28.41 -3.83 3.88
CA PRO A 8 27.05 -3.45 4.21
C PRO A 8 27.07 -3.04 5.67
N THR A 9 26.89 -1.74 5.92
CA THR A 9 26.83 -1.23 7.28
C THR A 9 25.60 -1.85 7.94
N LYS A 10 25.60 -2.01 9.26
CA LYS A 10 24.42 -2.42 10.07
C LYS A 10 23.11 -1.67 9.71
N GLY A 11 23.21 -0.59 8.93
CA GLY A 11 22.10 0.13 8.35
C GLY A 11 21.27 -0.63 7.32
N LEU A 12 21.82 -1.61 6.58
CA LEU A 12 21.05 -2.37 5.58
C LEU A 12 19.99 -3.26 6.25
N ALA A 13 20.35 -3.99 7.31
CA ALA A 13 19.42 -4.83 8.05
C ALA A 13 18.30 -4.01 8.72
N ILE A 14 18.64 -2.84 9.27
CA ILE A 14 17.66 -1.96 9.93
C ILE A 14 16.73 -1.30 8.90
N THR A 15 17.25 -0.81 7.78
CA THR A 15 16.43 -0.22 6.71
C THR A 15 15.53 -1.26 6.03
N THR A 16 16.02 -2.49 5.89
CA THR A 16 15.20 -3.63 5.42
C THR A 16 14.07 -3.94 6.40
N ALA A 17 14.36 -4.03 7.69
CA ALA A 17 13.35 -4.30 8.72
C ALA A 17 12.28 -3.19 8.79
N LEU A 18 12.69 -1.91 8.73
CA LEU A 18 11.77 -0.77 8.74
C LEU A 18 10.95 -0.68 7.44
N SER A 19 11.53 -1.00 6.29
CA SER A 19 10.79 -1.10 5.02
C SER A 19 9.76 -2.24 5.06
N ALA A 20 10.11 -3.39 5.64
CA ALA A 20 9.17 -4.50 5.86
C ALA A 20 8.03 -4.12 6.83
N GLN A 21 8.34 -3.34 7.88
CA GLN A 21 7.33 -2.81 8.80
C GLN A 21 6.36 -1.86 8.08
N CYS A 22 6.86 -0.96 7.22
CA CYS A 22 6.00 -0.09 6.40
C CYS A 22 5.07 -0.93 5.52
N ALA A 23 5.62 -1.90 4.77
CA ALA A 23 4.83 -2.78 3.90
C ALA A 23 3.78 -3.59 4.66
N TRP A 24 4.12 -4.10 5.85
CA TRP A 24 3.17 -4.80 6.71
C TRP A 24 2.03 -3.89 7.18
N ALA A 25 2.35 -2.69 7.65
CA ALA A 25 1.36 -1.72 8.13
C ALA A 25 0.41 -1.28 7.00
N ILE A 26 0.94 -1.07 5.79
CA ILE A 26 0.16 -0.80 4.57
C ILE A 26 -0.81 -1.96 4.29
N GLY A 27 -0.32 -3.20 4.37
CA GLY A 27 -1.14 -4.40 4.18
C GLY A 27 -2.30 -4.51 5.18
N GLN A 28 -2.12 -4.07 6.42
CA GLN A 28 -3.22 -3.99 7.40
C GLN A 28 -4.25 -2.93 7.01
N GLY A 29 -3.79 -1.71 6.69
CA GLY A 29 -4.68 -0.59 6.36
C GLY A 29 -5.57 -0.87 5.13
N ILE A 30 -5.02 -1.49 4.08
CA ILE A 30 -5.83 -1.86 2.90
C ILE A 30 -6.83 -2.98 3.23
N THR A 31 -6.45 -3.94 4.08
CA THR A 31 -7.34 -5.03 4.50
C THR A 31 -8.57 -4.50 5.22
N HIS A 32 -8.38 -3.59 6.19
CA HIS A 32 -9.50 -2.99 6.91
C HIS A 32 -10.38 -2.10 6.01
N LEU A 33 -9.81 -1.41 5.01
CA LEU A 33 -10.64 -0.68 4.03
C LEU A 33 -11.56 -1.63 3.24
N TRP A 34 -11.02 -2.75 2.74
CA TRP A 34 -11.82 -3.73 2.00
C TRP A 34 -12.88 -4.40 2.87
N GLN A 35 -12.56 -4.66 4.14
CA GLN A 35 -13.54 -5.15 5.11
C GLN A 35 -14.65 -4.13 5.37
N ALA A 36 -14.33 -2.84 5.51
CA ALA A 36 -15.33 -1.79 5.64
C ALA A 36 -16.28 -1.74 4.43
N ASN A 37 -15.74 -1.86 3.22
CA ASN A 37 -16.55 -1.94 2.00
C ASN A 37 -17.45 -3.19 2.00
N SER A 38 -16.88 -4.35 2.35
CA SER A 38 -17.63 -5.61 2.43
C SER A 38 -18.83 -5.50 3.39
N GLU A 39 -18.64 -4.90 4.56
CA GLU A 39 -19.72 -4.66 5.51
C GLU A 39 -20.75 -3.64 5.01
N LEU A 40 -20.34 -2.59 4.29
CA LEU A 40 -21.29 -1.70 3.63
C LEU A 40 -22.17 -2.45 2.61
N GLU A 41 -21.57 -3.27 1.75
CA GLU A 41 -22.34 -4.02 0.74
C GLU A 41 -23.30 -5.01 1.42
N LYS A 42 -22.88 -5.66 2.52
CA LYS A 42 -23.77 -6.49 3.35
C LYS A 42 -24.92 -5.69 3.94
N ALA A 43 -24.69 -4.44 4.37
CA ALA A 43 -25.77 -3.58 4.87
C ALA A 43 -26.83 -3.29 3.80
N ILE A 44 -26.41 -2.97 2.58
CA ILE A 44 -27.33 -2.73 1.45
C ILE A 44 -28.10 -4.00 1.09
N ILE A 45 -27.43 -5.15 1.06
CA ILE A 45 -28.07 -6.45 0.81
C ILE A 45 -29.12 -6.77 1.90
N ALA A 46 -28.76 -6.58 3.18
CA ALA A 46 -29.67 -6.81 4.30
C ALA A 46 -30.89 -5.88 4.27
N ALA A 47 -30.68 -4.60 3.93
CA ALA A 47 -31.75 -3.60 3.84
C ALA A 47 -32.75 -3.84 2.71
N THR A 48 -32.30 -4.38 1.57
CA THR A 48 -33.18 -4.61 0.40
C THR A 48 -33.97 -5.91 0.47
N GLY A 49 -33.66 -6.82 1.41
CA GLY A 49 -34.35 -8.11 1.54
C GLY A 49 -34.22 -9.02 0.31
N ALA A 50 -33.31 -8.69 -0.63
CA ALA A 50 -33.13 -9.38 -1.91
C ALA A 50 -32.48 -10.76 -1.72
N THR A 51 -33.25 -11.68 -1.15
CA THR A 51 -32.90 -13.08 -0.90
C THR A 51 -32.75 -13.89 -2.20
N ASP A 52 -33.39 -13.47 -3.29
CA ASP A 52 -33.28 -14.13 -4.61
C ASP A 52 -32.01 -13.76 -5.39
N ALA A 53 -31.35 -12.63 -5.09
CA ALA A 53 -30.11 -12.18 -5.74
C ALA A 53 -28.84 -12.66 -5.01
N THR A 54 -28.97 -13.18 -3.79
CA THR A 54 -27.87 -13.46 -2.86
C THR A 54 -27.39 -14.90 -2.91
N ARG A 55 -27.02 -15.37 -4.11
CA ARG A 55 -26.45 -16.72 -4.29
C ARG A 55 -25.12 -16.94 -3.54
N PHE A 56 -24.40 -15.87 -3.21
CA PHE A 56 -23.03 -15.94 -2.68
C PHE A 56 -22.81 -15.21 -1.34
N VAL A 57 -23.75 -14.39 -0.88
CA VAL A 57 -23.62 -13.62 0.37
C VAL A 57 -24.96 -13.64 1.10
N GLN A 58 -25.04 -14.37 2.21
CA GLN A 58 -26.18 -14.34 3.13
C GLN A 58 -25.73 -13.58 4.38
N PRO A 59 -26.05 -12.27 4.52
CA PRO A 59 -25.60 -11.49 5.66
C PRO A 59 -26.22 -12.04 6.95
N THR A 60 -25.41 -12.28 7.97
CA THR A 60 -25.88 -12.54 9.33
C THR A 60 -25.95 -11.22 10.09
N GLY A 61 -27.14 -10.69 10.30
CA GLY A 61 -27.35 -9.40 10.95
C GLY A 61 -28.31 -8.49 10.19
N ASP A 62 -28.63 -7.34 10.77
CA ASP A 62 -29.42 -6.30 10.10
C ASP A 62 -28.50 -5.24 9.45
N SER A 63 -29.11 -4.35 8.68
CA SER A 63 -28.38 -3.27 8.00
C SER A 63 -27.64 -2.34 8.96
N VAL A 64 -28.13 -2.16 10.19
CA VAL A 64 -27.53 -1.23 11.17
C VAL A 64 -26.24 -1.83 11.71
N ALA A 65 -26.27 -3.11 12.10
CA ALA A 65 -25.09 -3.82 12.58
C ALA A 65 -23.95 -3.84 11.54
N HIS A 66 -24.29 -4.05 10.27
CA HIS A 66 -23.30 -4.01 9.19
C HIS A 66 -22.74 -2.60 8.95
N LEU A 67 -23.54 -1.54 9.08
CA LEU A 67 -23.04 -0.16 9.03
C LEU A 67 -22.12 0.15 10.22
N GLU A 68 -22.44 -0.34 11.43
CA GLU A 68 -21.58 -0.21 12.61
C GLU A 68 -20.22 -0.90 12.41
N ASN A 69 -20.23 -2.12 11.86
CA ASN A 69 -18.99 -2.83 11.52
C ASN A 69 -18.18 -2.07 10.46
N SER A 70 -18.83 -1.55 9.41
CA SER A 70 -18.17 -0.75 8.38
C SER A 70 -17.46 0.47 8.97
N ILE A 71 -18.16 1.20 9.85
CA ILE A 71 -17.60 2.35 10.58
C ILE A 71 -16.42 1.93 11.45
N SER A 72 -16.55 0.82 12.20
CA SER A 72 -15.48 0.30 13.05
C SER A 72 -14.24 -0.05 12.24
N PHE A 73 -14.39 -0.72 11.09
CA PHE A 73 -13.27 -1.03 10.21
C PHE A 73 -12.61 0.22 9.62
N LEU A 74 -13.35 1.26 9.28
CA LEU A 74 -12.75 2.53 8.84
C LEU A 74 -11.99 3.23 9.97
N GLN A 75 -12.48 3.17 11.20
CA GLN A 75 -11.76 3.71 12.36
C GLN A 75 -10.45 2.95 12.58
N THR A 76 -10.47 1.62 12.45
CA THR A 76 -9.24 0.80 12.48
C THR A 76 -8.30 1.14 11.32
N ALA A 77 -8.82 1.33 10.10
CA ALA A 77 -8.00 1.75 8.96
C ALA A 77 -7.33 3.11 9.19
N ILE A 78 -8.01 4.07 9.84
CA ILE A 78 -7.39 5.34 10.26
C ILE A 78 -6.29 5.10 11.29
N HIS A 79 -6.48 4.19 12.24
CA HIS A 79 -5.42 3.82 13.19
C HIS A 79 -4.21 3.22 12.45
N ASP A 80 -4.43 2.32 11.49
CA ASP A 80 -3.36 1.76 10.67
C ASP A 80 -2.62 2.82 9.86
N ILE A 81 -3.33 3.82 9.33
CA ILE A 81 -2.68 4.95 8.64
C ILE A 81 -1.71 5.68 9.56
N HIS A 82 -2.07 5.91 10.82
CA HIS A 82 -1.13 6.47 11.79
C HIS A 82 0.07 5.56 11.98
N ASN A 83 -0.12 4.25 12.11
CA ASN A 83 0.97 3.28 12.22
C ASN A 83 1.89 3.29 10.98
N ILE A 84 1.33 3.46 9.78
CA ILE A 84 2.10 3.60 8.52
C ILE A 84 2.93 4.88 8.56
N ILE A 85 2.33 6.01 8.96
CA ILE A 85 3.03 7.30 9.06
C ILE A 85 4.18 7.22 10.07
N GLU A 86 3.94 6.64 11.24
CA GLU A 86 4.96 6.43 12.27
C GLU A 86 6.09 5.52 11.76
N SER A 87 5.77 4.44 11.05
CA SER A 87 6.76 3.54 10.45
C SER A 87 7.64 4.27 9.42
N TYR A 88 7.05 5.16 8.62
CA TYR A 88 7.80 6.03 7.71
C TYR A 88 8.66 7.06 8.45
N ASP A 89 8.16 7.65 9.53
CA ASP A 89 8.93 8.61 10.35
C ASP A 89 10.12 7.91 11.03
N ASP A 90 9.96 6.69 11.51
CA ASP A 90 11.05 5.85 12.03
C ASP A 90 12.08 5.50 10.94
N LEU A 91 11.62 5.13 9.74
CA LEU A 91 12.50 4.88 8.59
C LEU A 91 13.31 6.13 8.24
N LEU A 92 12.66 7.28 8.10
CA LEU A 92 13.28 8.55 7.74
C LEU A 92 14.28 9.01 8.81
N LYS A 93 13.91 8.90 10.09
CA LYS A 93 14.82 9.17 11.20
C LYS A 93 16.05 8.27 11.13
N LYS A 94 15.86 6.98 10.83
CA LYS A 94 16.97 6.04 10.68
C LYS A 94 17.86 6.37 9.49
N CYS A 95 17.28 6.81 8.36
CA CYS A 95 18.07 7.28 7.22
C CYS A 95 18.98 8.44 7.61
N VAL A 96 18.52 9.38 8.44
CA VAL A 96 19.35 10.48 8.96
C VAL A 96 20.45 9.95 9.88
N GLU A 97 20.13 9.11 10.85
CA GLU A 97 21.11 8.54 11.81
C GLU A 97 22.22 7.73 11.13
N LEU A 98 21.90 7.07 10.01
CA LEU A 98 22.84 6.27 9.24
C LEU A 98 23.52 7.06 8.11
N GLU A 99 23.23 8.36 8.00
CA GLU A 99 23.66 9.23 6.90
C GLU A 99 23.30 8.68 5.52
N TYR A 100 22.24 7.86 5.43
CA TYR A 100 21.78 7.28 4.17
C TYR A 100 21.24 8.38 3.24
N LYS A 101 21.88 8.53 2.08
CA LYS A 101 21.54 9.55 1.07
C LYS A 101 20.69 9.01 -0.09
N GLY A 102 20.23 7.77 0.00
CA GLY A 102 19.54 7.08 -1.08
C GLY A 102 20.47 6.20 -1.93
N ASN A 103 20.00 5.80 -3.11
CA ASN A 103 20.73 4.90 -4.00
C ASN A 103 21.55 5.70 -5.03
N PRO A 104 22.85 5.41 -5.21
CA PRO A 104 23.72 6.14 -6.14
C PRO A 104 23.33 5.95 -7.62
N LEU A 105 22.56 4.92 -7.94
CA LEU A 105 22.09 4.64 -9.29
C LEU A 105 20.72 5.23 -9.60
N ALA A 106 20.09 5.98 -8.67
CA ALA A 106 18.76 6.55 -8.87
C ALA A 106 18.65 7.40 -10.15
N SER A 107 19.70 8.16 -10.50
CA SER A 107 19.79 8.96 -11.73
C SER A 107 19.85 8.15 -13.05
N GLN A 108 19.80 6.82 -12.97
CA GLN A 108 19.89 5.93 -14.13
C GLN A 108 18.60 5.16 -14.42
N ILE A 109 17.55 5.31 -13.61
CA ILE A 109 16.30 4.53 -13.73
C ILE A 109 15.75 4.56 -15.16
N ASN A 110 15.64 5.76 -15.74
CA ASN A 110 15.08 5.94 -17.08
C ASN A 110 16.01 5.46 -18.21
N LYS A 111 17.32 5.35 -17.95
CA LYS A 111 18.30 4.85 -18.94
C LYS A 111 18.22 3.33 -19.13
N TRP A 112 17.73 2.60 -18.14
CA TRP A 112 17.75 1.13 -18.16
C TRP A 112 16.55 0.49 -18.86
N ASN A 113 15.65 1.31 -19.37
CA ASN A 113 14.36 0.91 -19.90
C ASN A 113 13.60 0.00 -18.92
N LEU A 114 13.66 0.35 -17.62
CA LEU A 114 13.09 -0.45 -16.55
C LEU A 114 11.57 -0.57 -16.71
N LYS A 115 10.93 0.52 -17.15
CA LYS A 115 9.50 0.56 -17.48
C LYS A 115 9.08 -0.58 -18.41
N ASP A 116 9.65 -0.62 -19.61
CA ASP A 116 9.29 -1.63 -20.61
C ASP A 116 9.58 -3.05 -20.12
N LYS A 117 10.65 -3.23 -19.32
CA LYS A 117 11.00 -4.54 -18.77
C LYS A 117 10.01 -4.97 -17.70
N LEU A 118 9.58 -4.07 -16.82
CA LEU A 118 8.55 -4.35 -15.83
C LEU A 118 7.21 -4.60 -16.52
N GLU A 119 6.82 -3.78 -17.50
CA GLU A 119 5.57 -3.96 -18.26
C GLU A 119 5.49 -5.28 -19.02
N LYS A 120 6.62 -5.80 -19.51
CA LYS A 120 6.66 -7.11 -20.20
C LYS A 120 6.59 -8.31 -19.27
N ASN A 121 6.96 -8.14 -18.00
CA ASN A 121 7.11 -9.23 -17.03
C ASN A 121 6.09 -9.17 -15.88
N LEU A 122 5.40 -8.04 -15.67
CA LEU A 122 4.33 -7.85 -14.68
C LEU A 122 2.95 -7.92 -15.36
N PHE A 123 1.95 -8.37 -14.60
CA PHE A 123 0.58 -8.62 -15.12
C PHE A 123 -0.31 -7.37 -15.23
N LEU A 124 0.20 -6.18 -14.90
CA LEU A 124 -0.52 -4.90 -15.02
C LEU A 124 0.45 -3.81 -15.51
N PRO A 125 0.18 -3.14 -16.64
CA PRO A 125 0.96 -1.97 -17.03
C PRO A 125 0.63 -0.83 -16.05
N PRO A 126 1.60 -0.29 -15.29
CA PRO A 126 1.37 0.89 -14.49
C PRO A 126 0.95 2.04 -15.39
N SER A 127 0.11 2.96 -14.88
CA SER A 127 -0.25 4.13 -15.67
C SER A 127 1.03 4.90 -16.03
N GLN A 128 1.15 5.29 -17.31
CA GLN A 128 2.32 6.04 -17.79
C GLN A 128 2.57 7.31 -16.97
N GLU A 129 1.50 7.92 -16.47
CA GLU A 129 1.52 9.08 -15.59
C GLU A 129 2.12 8.74 -14.22
N MET A 130 1.68 7.65 -13.59
CA MET A 130 2.21 7.24 -12.28
C MET A 130 3.66 6.80 -12.38
N TRP A 131 4.05 6.11 -13.46
CA TRP A 131 5.46 5.80 -13.71
C TRP A 131 6.31 7.08 -13.74
N LYS A 132 5.91 8.08 -14.53
CA LYS A 132 6.65 9.34 -14.66
C LYS A 132 6.74 10.08 -13.33
N LEU A 133 5.67 10.06 -12.54
CA LEU A 133 5.66 10.67 -11.22
C LEU A 133 6.64 9.99 -10.28
N VAL A 134 6.52 8.67 -10.07
CA VAL A 134 7.34 7.91 -9.12
C VAL A 134 8.81 7.90 -9.54
N SER A 135 9.09 7.52 -10.79
CA SER A 135 10.47 7.49 -11.30
C SER A 135 11.09 8.90 -11.33
N GLY A 136 10.30 9.94 -11.62
CA GLY A 136 10.76 11.32 -11.63
C GLY A 136 11.21 11.80 -10.25
N ILE A 137 10.40 11.54 -9.20
CA ILE A 137 10.77 11.86 -7.81
C ILE A 137 12.04 11.11 -7.41
N ILE A 138 12.13 9.80 -7.68
CA ILE A 138 13.30 9.00 -7.29
C ILE A 138 14.54 9.43 -8.09
N GLU A 139 14.42 9.71 -9.39
CA GLU A 139 15.56 10.11 -10.23
C GLU A 139 16.12 11.48 -9.82
N GLN A 140 15.23 12.43 -9.52
CA GLN A 140 15.59 13.81 -9.18
C GLN A 140 16.07 13.93 -7.73
N ASP A 141 15.31 13.37 -6.79
CA ASP A 141 15.41 13.66 -5.36
C ASP A 141 15.80 12.43 -4.51
N ASN A 142 15.93 11.26 -5.15
CA ASN A 142 16.32 9.99 -4.54
C ASN A 142 15.31 9.40 -3.55
N LEU A 143 15.60 8.20 -3.04
CA LEU A 143 14.68 7.38 -2.25
C LEU A 143 14.23 8.03 -0.94
N VAL A 144 15.10 8.80 -0.27
CA VAL A 144 14.72 9.46 1.01
C VAL A 144 13.60 10.46 0.79
N LYS A 145 13.67 11.28 -0.28
CA LYS A 145 12.60 12.22 -0.63
C LYS A 145 11.35 11.52 -1.13
N TYR A 146 11.51 10.39 -1.81
CA TYR A 146 10.38 9.55 -2.16
C TYR A 146 9.64 9.02 -0.91
N PHE A 147 10.34 8.56 0.13
CA PHE A 147 9.73 8.10 1.38
C PHE A 147 8.98 9.23 2.12
N GLU A 148 9.52 10.45 2.12
CA GLU A 148 8.80 11.63 2.64
C GLU A 148 7.49 11.87 1.89
N TRP A 149 7.54 11.81 0.56
CA TRP A 149 6.37 11.98 -0.30
C TRP A 149 5.32 10.90 -0.06
N GLU A 150 5.73 9.63 0.02
CA GLU A 150 4.79 8.53 0.24
C GLU A 150 4.11 8.62 1.61
N ARG A 151 4.85 8.91 2.68
CA ARG A 151 4.29 9.21 4.01
C ARG A 151 3.23 10.31 3.95
N ASP A 152 3.50 11.37 3.20
CA ASP A 152 2.58 12.50 3.10
C ASP A 152 1.33 12.16 2.26
N LEU A 153 1.40 11.21 1.32
CA LEU A 153 0.20 10.65 0.69
C LEU A 153 -0.70 9.96 1.72
N PHE A 154 -0.13 9.15 2.62
CA PHE A 154 -0.88 8.50 3.71
C PHE A 154 -1.55 9.53 4.62
N LYS A 155 -0.84 10.59 5.05
CA LYS A 155 -1.44 11.68 5.84
C LYS A 155 -2.68 12.30 5.18
N ASN A 156 -2.62 12.47 3.86
CA ASN A 156 -3.71 13.08 3.10
C ASN A 156 -4.97 12.19 3.03
N THR A 157 -4.89 10.90 3.37
CA THR A 157 -6.05 9.99 3.39
C THR A 157 -6.93 10.11 4.63
N ILE A 158 -6.41 10.65 5.75
CA ILE A 158 -7.11 10.69 7.05
C ILE A 158 -8.43 11.47 6.95
N ASN A 159 -8.40 12.69 6.42
CA ASN A 159 -9.60 13.53 6.31
C ASN A 159 -10.68 12.89 5.40
N PRO A 160 -10.36 12.39 4.19
CA PRO A 160 -11.31 11.62 3.38
C PRO A 160 -11.97 10.44 4.11
N LEU A 161 -11.22 9.69 4.92
CA LEU A 161 -11.77 8.58 5.70
C LEU A 161 -12.69 9.06 6.82
N GLN A 162 -12.32 10.13 7.53
CA GLN A 162 -13.17 10.75 8.54
C GLN A 162 -14.48 11.29 7.93
N ASP A 163 -14.39 11.88 6.75
CA ASP A 163 -15.55 12.34 6.00
C ASP A 163 -16.46 11.17 5.62
N LEU A 164 -15.89 10.06 5.14
CA LEU A 164 -16.64 8.86 4.81
C LEU A 164 -17.34 8.26 6.06
N ILE A 165 -16.67 8.22 7.20
CA ILE A 165 -17.26 7.78 8.47
C ILE A 165 -18.50 8.62 8.82
N LYS A 166 -18.44 9.95 8.67
CA LYS A 166 -19.61 10.82 8.94
C LYS A 166 -20.80 10.51 8.03
N VAL A 167 -20.53 10.17 6.76
CA VAL A 167 -21.57 9.78 5.81
C VAL A 167 -22.17 8.43 6.19
N LEU A 168 -21.36 7.46 6.61
CA LEU A 168 -21.84 6.17 7.10
C LEU A 168 -22.63 6.29 8.40
N GLU A 169 -22.24 7.19 9.30
CA GLU A 169 -23.03 7.53 10.50
C GLU A 169 -24.42 8.06 10.10
N THR A 170 -24.49 8.92 9.08
CA THR A 170 -25.78 9.38 8.54
C THR A 170 -26.60 8.23 7.96
N CYS A 171 -25.98 7.33 7.19
CA CYS A 171 -26.63 6.13 6.68
C CYS A 171 -27.20 5.26 7.82
N LYS A 172 -26.43 5.07 8.89
CA LYS A 172 -26.81 4.29 10.06
C LYS A 172 -28.04 4.87 10.75
N GLU A 173 -28.08 6.19 10.96
CA GLU A 173 -29.24 6.84 11.57
C GLU A 173 -30.51 6.72 10.71
N VAL A 174 -30.39 6.81 9.38
CA VAL A 174 -31.54 6.58 8.49
C VAL A 174 -31.97 5.10 8.51
N ALA A 175 -31.02 4.16 8.48
CA ALA A 175 -31.31 2.73 8.51
C ALA A 175 -31.99 2.27 9.81
N LYS A 176 -31.73 2.94 10.94
CA LYS A 176 -32.45 2.70 12.22
C LYS A 176 -33.94 3.04 12.14
N VAL A 177 -34.30 4.02 11.32
CA VAL A 177 -35.71 4.43 11.11
C VAL A 177 -36.37 3.49 10.10
N ASP A 178 -35.72 3.31 8.95
CA ASP A 178 -36.20 2.45 7.86
C ASP A 178 -34.99 2.00 7.00
N PRO A 179 -34.63 0.69 7.03
CA PRO A 179 -33.56 0.15 6.21
C PRO A 179 -33.74 0.39 4.70
N GLU A 180 -34.98 0.28 4.18
CA GLU A 180 -35.25 0.48 2.76
C GLU A 180 -35.09 1.95 2.37
N LEU A 181 -35.47 2.87 3.27
CA LEU A 181 -35.26 4.31 3.09
C LEU A 181 -33.76 4.65 3.00
N PHE A 182 -32.90 4.03 3.83
CA PHE A 182 -31.45 4.21 3.72
C PHE A 182 -30.96 3.91 2.30
N VAL A 183 -31.34 2.76 1.75
CA VAL A 183 -30.91 2.36 0.39
C VAL A 183 -31.44 3.35 -0.65
N LYS A 184 -32.71 3.75 -0.56
CA LYS A 184 -33.28 4.77 -1.47
C LYS A 184 -32.53 6.10 -1.36
N CYS A 185 -32.18 6.54 -0.16
CA CYS A 185 -31.42 7.77 0.04
C CYS A 185 -30.02 7.69 -0.60
N VAL A 186 -29.37 6.53 -0.60
CA VAL A 186 -28.09 6.32 -1.32
C VAL A 186 -28.30 6.27 -2.83
N GLU A 187 -29.25 5.48 -3.33
CA GLU A 187 -29.52 5.31 -4.77
C GLU A 187 -29.92 6.62 -5.46
N PHE A 188 -30.79 7.39 -4.80
CA PHE A 188 -31.23 8.70 -5.28
C PHE A 188 -30.32 9.84 -4.84
N ASN A 189 -29.13 9.53 -4.32
CA ASN A 189 -28.06 10.48 -3.99
C ASN A 189 -28.46 11.59 -2.99
N GLN A 190 -29.42 11.31 -2.11
CA GLN A 190 -29.74 12.17 -0.97
C GLN A 190 -28.67 12.03 0.13
N ILE A 191 -28.08 10.84 0.26
CA ILE A 191 -26.84 10.61 0.99
C ILE A 191 -25.76 10.27 -0.05
N PRO A 192 -24.72 11.10 -0.24
CA PRO A 192 -23.72 10.95 -1.29
C PRO A 192 -22.68 9.86 -1.00
N LEU A 193 -23.09 8.71 -0.46
CA LEU A 193 -22.21 7.65 0.04
C LEU A 193 -21.22 7.17 -1.03
N ARG A 194 -21.70 6.94 -2.25
CA ARG A 194 -20.88 6.42 -3.36
C ARG A 194 -19.76 7.38 -3.74
N GLN A 195 -19.97 8.69 -3.67
CA GLN A 195 -18.95 9.70 -3.99
C GLN A 195 -17.85 9.74 -2.93
N TYR A 196 -18.22 9.68 -1.64
CA TYR A 196 -17.25 9.64 -0.55
C TYR A 196 -16.44 8.34 -0.57
N PHE A 197 -17.10 7.20 -0.84
CA PHE A 197 -16.40 5.92 -1.04
C PHE A 197 -15.46 5.96 -2.23
N PHE A 198 -15.92 6.45 -3.39
CA PHE A 198 -15.10 6.56 -4.59
C PHE A 198 -13.85 7.41 -4.36
N ARG A 199 -13.97 8.52 -3.62
CA ARG A 199 -12.84 9.37 -3.25
C ARG A 199 -11.77 8.58 -2.47
N VAL A 200 -12.18 7.84 -1.44
CA VAL A 200 -11.27 7.03 -0.60
C VAL A 200 -10.61 5.91 -1.42
N PHE A 201 -11.40 5.15 -2.18
CA PHE A 201 -10.90 4.05 -3.00
C PHE A 201 -9.89 4.52 -4.05
N ASN A 202 -10.19 5.61 -4.75
CA ASN A 202 -9.29 6.15 -5.78
C ASN A 202 -7.98 6.67 -5.17
N MET A 203 -8.02 7.19 -3.94
CA MET A 203 -6.80 7.54 -3.21
C MET A 203 -5.97 6.30 -2.86
N TRP A 204 -6.60 5.22 -2.39
CA TRP A 204 -5.87 3.97 -2.14
C TRP A 204 -5.27 3.35 -3.38
N CYS A 205 -6.05 3.22 -4.45
CA CYS A 205 -5.53 2.66 -5.70
C CYS A 205 -4.29 3.43 -6.21
N LYS A 206 -4.27 4.76 -6.05
CA LYS A 206 -3.10 5.58 -6.44
C LYS A 206 -1.87 5.26 -5.59
N ILE A 207 -2.07 5.08 -4.29
CA ILE A 207 -1.00 4.79 -3.33
C ILE A 207 -0.47 3.38 -3.55
N ASP A 208 -1.34 2.39 -3.72
CA ASP A 208 -0.95 1.00 -4.03
C ASP A 208 -0.08 0.92 -5.29
N ILE A 209 -0.51 1.56 -6.38
CA ILE A 209 0.28 1.61 -7.62
C ILE A 209 1.63 2.29 -7.38
N ALA A 210 1.66 3.39 -6.61
CA ALA A 210 2.90 4.09 -6.32
C ALA A 210 3.89 3.20 -5.53
N ILE A 211 3.39 2.44 -4.56
CA ILE A 211 4.17 1.49 -3.74
C ILE A 211 4.70 0.33 -4.58
N GLU A 212 3.87 -0.26 -5.44
CA GLU A 212 4.31 -1.35 -6.34
C GLU A 212 5.43 -0.88 -7.27
N LEU A 213 5.28 0.33 -7.82
CA LEU A 213 6.29 0.95 -8.68
C LEU A 213 7.58 1.26 -7.92
N SER A 214 7.47 1.89 -6.75
CA SER A 214 8.64 2.30 -5.97
C SER A 214 9.39 1.10 -5.42
N THR A 215 8.68 0.04 -5.01
CA THR A 215 9.27 -1.24 -4.61
C THR A 215 10.05 -1.84 -5.77
N SER A 216 9.44 -1.92 -6.95
CA SER A 216 10.09 -2.46 -8.16
C SER A 216 11.35 -1.67 -8.54
N ILE A 217 11.27 -0.35 -8.52
CA ILE A 217 12.40 0.55 -8.82
C ILE A 217 13.50 0.39 -7.76
N SER A 218 13.14 0.42 -6.49
CA SER A 218 14.09 0.34 -5.36
C SER A 218 14.81 -1.01 -5.34
N THR A 219 14.09 -2.10 -5.59
CA THR A 219 14.68 -3.43 -5.68
C THR A 219 15.61 -3.57 -6.89
N GLU A 220 15.24 -3.06 -8.07
CA GLU A 220 16.13 -3.07 -9.24
C GLU A 220 17.41 -2.26 -8.97
N LEU A 221 17.28 -1.09 -8.35
CA LEU A 221 18.40 -0.24 -7.95
C LEU A 221 19.35 -0.97 -6.99
N PHE A 222 18.80 -1.67 -6.00
CA PHE A 222 19.56 -2.48 -5.04
C PHE A 222 20.25 -3.67 -5.74
N TYR A 223 19.52 -4.45 -6.53
CA TYR A 223 20.07 -5.63 -7.22
C TYR A 223 21.21 -5.26 -8.17
N ARG A 224 21.08 -4.15 -8.91
CA ARG A 224 22.17 -3.67 -9.78
C ARG A 224 23.37 -3.18 -9.00
N LEU A 225 23.16 -2.50 -7.87
CA LEU A 225 24.24 -1.99 -7.03
C LEU A 225 25.06 -3.14 -6.43
N GLU A 226 24.39 -4.18 -5.94
CA GLU A 226 25.01 -5.33 -5.28
C GLU A 226 25.43 -6.46 -6.25
N GLY A 227 25.15 -6.31 -7.55
CA GLY A 227 25.51 -7.30 -8.56
C GLY A 227 24.63 -8.57 -8.54
N HIS A 228 23.41 -8.49 -7.99
CA HIS A 228 22.43 -9.58 -7.97
C HIS A 228 21.70 -9.78 -9.31
N GLY A 229 21.98 -8.96 -10.31
CA GLY A 229 21.33 -9.02 -11.63
C GLY A 229 20.16 -8.05 -11.74
N SER A 230 19.02 -8.50 -12.27
CA SER A 230 17.82 -7.68 -12.47
C SER A 230 16.60 -8.38 -11.90
N LEU A 231 15.70 -7.61 -11.29
CA LEU A 231 14.39 -8.05 -10.81
C LEU A 231 13.56 -8.72 -11.91
N THR A 232 13.79 -8.34 -13.16
CA THR A 232 13.04 -8.83 -14.33
C THR A 232 13.57 -10.14 -14.91
N VAL A 233 14.65 -10.69 -14.35
CA VAL A 233 15.22 -11.97 -14.74
C VAL A 233 14.95 -12.96 -13.63
N VAL A 234 14.00 -13.87 -13.83
CA VAL A 234 13.62 -14.88 -12.83
C VAL A 234 14.60 -16.06 -12.93
N PRO A 235 15.49 -16.28 -11.94
CA PRO A 235 16.37 -17.44 -11.94
C PRO A 235 15.57 -18.72 -11.63
N PRO A 236 16.13 -19.91 -11.91
CA PRO A 236 15.56 -21.17 -11.45
C PRO A 236 15.36 -21.16 -9.93
N ILE A 237 14.31 -21.83 -9.46
CA ILE A 237 14.04 -21.98 -8.02
C ILE A 237 15.21 -22.78 -7.41
N PRO A 238 15.98 -22.20 -6.47
CA PRO A 238 17.08 -22.92 -5.84
C PRO A 238 16.56 -23.98 -4.86
N THR A 239 17.27 -25.09 -4.71
CA THR A 239 16.98 -26.06 -3.63
C THR A 239 17.53 -25.57 -2.29
N SER A 240 17.04 -26.14 -1.18
CA SER A 240 17.60 -25.85 0.15
C SER A 240 19.09 -26.18 0.23
N ASP A 241 19.53 -27.25 -0.42
CA ASP A 241 20.95 -27.65 -0.46
C ASP A 241 21.80 -26.63 -1.23
N ASP A 242 21.29 -26.11 -2.35
CA ASP A 242 21.97 -25.04 -3.11
C ASP A 242 22.15 -23.80 -2.23
N ILE A 243 21.11 -23.39 -1.52
CA ILE A 243 21.16 -22.23 -0.62
C ILE A 243 22.15 -22.48 0.52
N LEU A 244 22.00 -23.57 1.27
CA LEU A 244 22.83 -23.82 2.45
C LEU A 244 24.31 -24.01 2.10
N LYS A 245 24.61 -24.53 0.90
CA LYS A 245 25.97 -24.68 0.39
C LYS A 245 26.61 -23.33 0.02
N HIS A 246 25.85 -22.41 -0.57
CA HIS A 246 26.39 -21.17 -1.13
C HIS A 246 26.18 -19.93 -0.25
N ALA A 247 25.16 -19.92 0.62
CA ALA A 247 24.84 -18.82 1.52
C ALA A 247 26.01 -18.37 2.40
N PRO A 248 26.83 -19.25 3.01
CA PRO A 248 27.97 -18.81 3.83
C PRO A 248 29.03 -17.99 3.05
N SER A 249 29.07 -18.14 1.72
CA SER A 249 29.99 -17.43 0.84
C SER A 249 29.39 -16.22 0.14
N GLN A 250 28.05 -16.14 0.07
CA GLN A 250 27.30 -15.11 -0.66
C GLN A 250 26.56 -14.12 0.26
N VAL A 251 26.30 -14.51 1.51
CA VAL A 251 25.71 -13.65 2.53
C VAL A 251 26.85 -13.09 3.39
N PRO A 252 27.06 -11.76 3.39
CA PRO A 252 28.03 -11.14 4.29
C PRO A 252 27.91 -11.65 5.73
N ALA A 253 29.02 -11.96 6.40
CA ALA A 253 29.00 -12.47 7.78
C ALA A 253 28.50 -11.45 8.84
N SER A 254 28.38 -10.17 8.45
CA SER A 254 27.75 -9.12 9.24
C SER A 254 26.65 -8.48 8.40
N TRP A 255 25.40 -8.84 8.70
CA TRP A 255 24.19 -8.09 8.34
C TRP A 255 23.73 -7.31 9.56
#